data_AF-A0A3A0CL93-F1
#
_entry.id   AF-A0A3A0CL93-F1
#
_cell.length_a   1.000
_cell.length_b   1.000
_cell.length_c   1.000
_cell.angle_alpha   90.00
_cell.angle_beta   90.00
_cell.angle_gamma   90.00
#
_symmetry.space_group_name_H-M   'P 1'
#
loop_
_entity.id
_entity.type
_entity.pdbx_description
1 polymer ?
#
loop_
_entity_poly.entity_id
_entity_poly.type
_entity_poly.pdbx_seq_one_letter_code
_entity_poly.pdbx_strand_id
1 'polypeptide(L)'
;MADARSRWKRVLAVSVCASLAWACGVGCSASPVGLATRLMGEAVDDLDIKEKKKKYVGGPARLVDEELGTRVETFRDVNSAREWRVYPVSMDPLALSRYVVEVRDGRVLAITKTKKYGDPAVGMTQQAIAFEEVRGKTPAQCEAKLGRAPLLNLRSVSSGQLVQFYDASLIKIQGVTDPDYYIVRFDASGVCDKLEMVAVSGSTKENPM
;
A
#
# COMPACT_ATOMS: atom_id res chain seq x y z
N MET A 1 -28.08 -57.54 -39.12
CA MET A 1 -28.06 -57.62 -37.64
C MET A 1 -26.97 -56.67 -37.16
N ALA A 2 -27.40 -55.50 -36.69
CA ALA A 2 -26.56 -54.41 -36.22
C ALA A 2 -26.36 -54.57 -34.71
N ASP A 3 -25.12 -54.53 -34.24
CA ASP A 3 -24.82 -54.74 -32.82
C ASP A 3 -23.96 -53.60 -32.25
N ALA A 4 -24.67 -52.53 -31.90
CA ALA A 4 -24.65 -51.83 -30.61
C ALA A 4 -23.43 -51.97 -29.68
N ARG A 5 -22.23 -51.54 -30.10
CA ARG A 5 -21.10 -51.31 -29.16
C ARG A 5 -20.29 -50.05 -29.49
N SER A 6 -20.81 -48.85 -29.21
CA SER A 6 -19.92 -47.65 -29.19
C SER A 6 -20.42 -46.42 -28.40
N ARG A 7 -21.34 -46.55 -27.45
CA ARG A 7 -21.99 -45.36 -26.82
C ARG A 7 -21.78 -45.16 -25.30
N TRP A 8 -20.76 -45.76 -24.69
CA TRP A 8 -20.56 -45.70 -23.23
C TRP A 8 -19.15 -45.24 -22.80
N LYS A 9 -18.58 -44.20 -23.43
CA LYS A 9 -17.28 -43.63 -22.98
C LYS A 9 -17.17 -42.09 -23.08
N ARG A 10 -18.24 -41.33 -22.85
CA ARG A 10 -18.14 -39.86 -22.75
C ARG A 10 -19.05 -39.26 -21.69
N VAL A 11 -18.89 -39.68 -20.45
CA VAL A 11 -19.30 -38.90 -19.28
C VAL A 11 -18.25 -39.16 -18.21
N LEU A 12 -17.81 -38.10 -17.52
CA LEU A 12 -16.79 -38.04 -16.45
C LEU A 12 -15.34 -37.81 -16.89
N ALA A 13 -14.96 -36.54 -17.02
CA ALA A 13 -13.74 -35.96 -16.44
C ALA A 13 -13.67 -34.45 -16.75
N VAL A 14 -14.65 -33.68 -16.27
CA VAL A 14 -14.48 -32.23 -16.08
C VAL A 14 -14.72 -31.98 -14.61
N SER A 15 -13.68 -32.17 -13.80
CA SER A 15 -13.69 -31.69 -12.44
C SER A 15 -12.27 -31.52 -11.90
N VAL A 16 -12.06 -30.35 -11.32
CA VAL A 16 -11.02 -29.98 -10.34
C VAL A 16 -9.61 -29.70 -10.86
N CYS A 17 -9.42 -28.51 -11.47
CA CYS A 17 -8.16 -27.76 -11.43
C CYS A 17 -8.42 -26.28 -11.08
N ALA A 18 -9.17 -26.00 -10.01
CA ALA A 18 -9.49 -24.63 -9.58
C ALA A 18 -9.41 -24.46 -8.05
N SER A 19 -8.40 -25.06 -7.42
CA SER A 19 -8.21 -24.94 -5.97
C SER A 19 -6.73 -25.05 -5.57
N LEU A 20 -5.87 -24.25 -6.21
CA LEU A 20 -4.48 -24.03 -5.77
C LEU A 20 -4.02 -22.62 -6.12
N ALA A 21 -4.48 -21.62 -5.36
CA ALA A 21 -3.89 -20.27 -5.36
C ALA A 21 -4.21 -19.46 -4.09
N TRP A 22 -4.41 -20.11 -2.93
CA TRP A 22 -4.72 -19.44 -1.66
C TRP A 22 -3.75 -19.86 -0.55
N ALA A 23 -2.45 -19.73 -0.83
CA ALA A 23 -1.39 -19.94 0.16
C ALA A 23 -0.30 -18.87 -0.01
N CYS A 24 -0.65 -17.61 0.24
CA CYS A 24 0.30 -16.50 0.43
C CYS A 24 -0.25 -15.50 1.47
N GLY A 25 -0.52 -15.99 2.68
CA GLY A 25 -0.58 -15.16 3.90
C GLY A 25 0.12 -16.02 4.94
N VAL A 26 1.23 -15.62 5.55
CA VAL A 26 1.48 -14.40 6.31
C VAL A 26 3.01 -14.23 6.34
N GLY A 27 3.57 -13.05 6.06
CA GLY A 27 4.97 -12.79 6.42
C GLY A 27 5.92 -12.15 5.39
N CYS A 28 5.46 -11.63 4.25
CA CYS A 28 6.31 -10.75 3.42
C CYS A 28 5.86 -9.29 3.55
N SER A 29 6.56 -8.56 4.41
CA SER A 29 6.48 -7.10 4.58
C SER A 29 6.87 -6.30 3.33
N ALA A 30 7.38 -6.95 2.28
CA ALA A 30 7.78 -6.35 1.01
C ALA A 30 6.72 -6.47 -0.11
N SER A 31 5.47 -6.83 0.21
CA SER A 31 4.40 -6.72 -0.79
C SER A 31 4.10 -5.24 -1.09
N PRO A 32 3.74 -4.87 -2.33
CA PRO A 32 3.33 -3.49 -2.68
C PRO A 32 2.24 -2.92 -1.76
N VAL A 33 1.43 -3.81 -1.17
CA VAL A 33 0.42 -3.52 -0.14
C VAL A 33 1.05 -2.87 1.09
N GLY A 34 2.15 -3.44 1.60
CA GLY A 34 2.88 -2.88 2.74
C GLY A 34 3.41 -1.48 2.46
N LEU A 35 3.96 -1.25 1.27
CA LEU A 35 4.54 0.04 0.88
C LEU A 35 3.52 1.17 0.83
N ALA A 36 2.38 0.96 0.17
CA ALA A 36 1.37 2.01 0.06
C ALA A 36 0.69 2.32 1.40
N THR A 37 0.55 1.33 2.30
CA THR A 37 0.00 1.60 3.64
C THR A 37 0.91 2.50 4.46
N ARG A 38 2.22 2.48 4.23
CA ARG A 38 3.19 3.41 4.84
C ARG A 38 2.98 4.86 4.42
N LEU A 39 2.35 5.13 3.26
CA LEU A 39 1.92 6.48 2.88
C LEU A 39 0.99 7.10 3.91
N MET A 40 0.21 6.26 4.58
CA MET A 40 -0.92 6.67 5.42
C MET A 40 -0.61 6.54 6.91
N GLY A 41 0.58 6.08 7.27
CA GLY A 41 0.98 5.88 8.65
C GLY A 41 1.59 4.51 8.96
N GLU A 42 1.79 4.26 10.24
CA GLU A 42 2.23 2.96 10.75
C GLU A 42 1.05 2.00 10.84
N ALA A 43 1.20 0.79 10.32
CA ALA A 43 0.17 -0.23 10.43
C ALA A 43 0.00 -0.66 11.90
N VAL A 44 -1.24 -0.68 12.36
CA VAL A 44 -1.60 -1.12 13.72
C VAL A 44 -2.19 -2.52 13.64
N ASP A 45 -1.66 -3.47 14.43
CA ASP A 45 -2.35 -4.75 14.64
C ASP A 45 -3.46 -4.54 15.67
N ASP A 46 -4.70 -4.70 15.23
CA ASP A 46 -5.90 -4.47 16.02
C ASP A 46 -6.92 -5.57 15.69
N LEU A 47 -7.71 -5.96 16.69
CA LEU A 47 -8.72 -7.01 16.55
C LEU A 47 -9.79 -6.60 15.54
N ASP A 48 -10.14 -5.30 15.48
CA ASP A 48 -11.10 -4.78 14.51
C ASP A 48 -10.66 -5.05 13.06
N ILE A 49 -9.36 -4.95 12.77
CA ILE A 49 -8.77 -5.25 11.47
C ILE A 49 -8.79 -6.74 11.16
N LYS A 50 -8.59 -7.61 12.15
CA LYS A 50 -8.69 -9.06 11.93
C LYS A 50 -10.09 -9.47 11.48
N GLU A 51 -11.12 -8.90 12.10
CA GLU A 51 -12.52 -9.12 11.73
C GLU A 51 -12.83 -8.54 10.34
N LYS A 52 -12.43 -7.29 10.10
CA LYS A 52 -12.65 -6.63 8.80
C LYS A 52 -11.89 -7.33 7.67
N LYS A 53 -10.67 -7.84 7.89
CA LYS A 53 -9.93 -8.66 6.91
C LYS A 53 -10.73 -9.89 6.51
N LYS A 54 -11.23 -10.65 7.49
CA LYS A 54 -12.07 -11.84 7.24
C LYS A 54 -13.34 -11.49 6.46
N LYS A 55 -13.96 -10.34 6.76
CA LYS A 55 -15.21 -9.91 6.13
C LYS A 55 -15.03 -9.42 4.70
N TYR A 56 -13.96 -8.66 4.42
CA TYR A 56 -13.85 -7.89 3.19
C TYR A 56 -12.86 -8.43 2.18
N VAL A 57 -11.75 -9.03 2.62
CA VAL A 57 -10.69 -9.47 1.69
C VAL A 57 -11.25 -10.51 0.72
N GLY A 58 -11.00 -10.29 -0.57
CA GLY A 58 -11.56 -11.06 -1.66
C GLY A 58 -12.97 -10.61 -2.08
N GLY A 59 -13.69 -9.82 -1.28
CA GLY A 59 -15.02 -9.30 -1.58
C GLY A 59 -15.01 -8.05 -2.48
N PRO A 60 -16.19 -7.56 -2.93
CA PRO A 60 -16.30 -6.34 -3.72
C PRO A 60 -16.09 -5.09 -2.84
N ALA A 61 -15.34 -4.12 -3.36
CA ALA A 61 -14.97 -2.90 -2.64
C ALA A 61 -16.16 -2.02 -2.25
N ARG A 62 -17.29 -2.13 -2.96
CA ARG A 62 -18.52 -1.41 -2.62
C ARG A 62 -19.02 -1.72 -1.20
N LEU A 63 -18.83 -2.95 -0.71
CA LEU A 63 -19.27 -3.32 0.64
C LEU A 63 -18.47 -2.58 1.72
N VAL A 64 -17.20 -2.31 1.43
CA VAL A 64 -16.36 -1.49 2.29
C VAL A 64 -16.81 -0.03 2.23
N ASP A 65 -17.10 0.49 1.04
CA ASP A 65 -17.61 1.86 0.87
C ASP A 65 -18.93 2.08 1.62
N GLU A 66 -19.83 1.11 1.56
CA GLU A 66 -21.13 1.13 2.26
C GLU A 66 -20.95 1.13 3.79
N GLU A 67 -20.03 0.33 4.34
CA GLU A 67 -19.83 0.25 5.81
C GLU A 67 -18.94 1.38 6.37
N LEU A 68 -17.81 1.67 5.72
CA LEU A 68 -16.84 2.64 6.22
C LEU A 68 -17.21 4.09 5.84
N GLY A 69 -18.20 4.26 4.96
CA GLY A 69 -18.74 5.56 4.57
C GLY A 69 -17.83 6.34 3.62
N THR A 70 -17.82 7.67 3.78
CA THR A 70 -17.14 8.57 2.84
C THR A 70 -15.63 8.40 2.88
N ARG A 71 -15.05 8.20 1.69
CA ARG A 71 -13.60 8.14 1.50
C ARG A 71 -12.99 9.52 1.80
N VAL A 72 -11.95 9.54 2.63
CA VAL A 72 -11.13 10.74 2.88
C VAL A 72 -10.27 11.04 1.66
N GLU A 73 -9.70 9.99 1.07
CA GLU A 73 -8.78 10.11 -0.06
C GLU A 73 -8.77 8.80 -0.84
N THR A 74 -8.41 8.86 -2.12
CA THR A 74 -8.11 7.67 -2.92
C THR A 74 -6.83 7.90 -3.71
N PHE A 75 -5.90 6.96 -3.61
CA PHE A 75 -4.69 6.94 -4.43
C PHE A 75 -4.81 5.86 -5.47
N ARG A 76 -4.45 6.16 -6.71
CA ARG A 76 -4.40 5.17 -7.80
C ARG A 76 -2.97 4.99 -8.26
N ASP A 77 -2.56 3.74 -8.47
CA ASP A 77 -1.29 3.45 -9.11
C ASP A 77 -1.31 3.96 -10.55
N VAL A 78 -0.28 4.69 -10.96
CA VAL A 78 -0.16 5.19 -12.34
C VAL A 78 0.04 4.05 -13.33
N ASN A 79 0.63 2.94 -12.88
CA ASN A 79 1.03 1.82 -13.73
C ASN A 79 0.14 0.58 -13.59
N SER A 80 -0.91 0.61 -12.75
CA SER A 80 -1.78 -0.55 -12.55
C SER A 80 -3.21 -0.17 -12.17
N ALA A 81 -4.13 -1.14 -12.20
CA ALA A 81 -5.52 -0.97 -11.75
C ALA A 81 -5.68 -0.96 -10.21
N ARG A 82 -4.58 -0.81 -9.46
CA ARG A 82 -4.61 -0.79 -7.99
C ARG A 82 -5.02 0.59 -7.48
N GLU A 83 -5.79 0.58 -6.41
CA GLU A 83 -6.23 1.76 -5.69
C GLU A 83 -6.08 1.55 -4.19
N TRP A 84 -5.76 2.60 -3.45
CA TRP A 84 -5.77 2.65 -2.00
C TRP A 84 -6.80 3.67 -1.55
N ARG A 85 -7.89 3.18 -0.96
CA ARG A 85 -8.99 3.99 -0.45
C ARG A 85 -8.80 4.20 1.03
N VAL A 86 -8.86 5.46 1.46
CA VAL A 86 -8.61 5.88 2.83
C VAL A 86 -9.94 6.29 3.46
N TYR A 87 -10.26 5.73 4.63
CA TYR A 87 -11.49 6.00 5.37
C TYR A 87 -11.18 6.47 6.79
N PRO A 88 -12.07 7.27 7.42
CA PRO A 88 -11.93 7.57 8.84
C PRO A 88 -12.12 6.31 9.68
N VAL A 89 -11.53 6.30 10.87
CA VAL A 89 -11.82 5.29 11.90
C VAL A 89 -12.92 5.86 12.81
N SER A 90 -13.99 5.10 13.04
CA SER A 90 -15.03 5.48 13.98
C SER A 90 -14.45 5.57 15.40
N MET A 91 -14.92 6.53 16.21
CA MET A 91 -14.44 6.77 17.58
C MET A 91 -12.99 7.28 17.69
N ASP A 92 -12.43 7.84 16.61
CA ASP A 92 -11.14 8.54 16.64
C ASP A 92 -11.32 10.06 16.46
N PRO A 93 -11.63 10.80 17.55
CA PRO A 93 -11.96 12.23 17.48
C PRO A 93 -10.77 13.09 17.03
N LEU A 94 -9.54 12.59 17.23
CA LEU A 94 -8.32 13.29 16.83
C LEU A 94 -7.90 12.95 15.39
N ALA A 95 -8.63 12.07 14.70
CA ALA A 95 -8.34 11.67 13.33
C ALA A 95 -6.87 11.19 13.14
N LEU A 96 -6.33 10.54 14.16
CA LEU A 96 -4.97 10.00 14.19
C LEU A 96 -4.87 8.64 13.51
N SER A 97 -5.98 7.98 13.23
CA SER A 97 -6.07 6.67 12.61
C SER A 97 -6.91 6.71 11.33
N ARG A 98 -6.57 5.83 10.40
CA ARG A 98 -7.29 5.66 9.13
C ARG A 98 -7.41 4.18 8.80
N TYR A 99 -8.52 3.78 8.20
CA TYR A 99 -8.58 2.53 7.48
C TYR A 99 -8.03 2.75 6.08
N VAL A 100 -7.13 1.87 5.64
CA VAL A 100 -6.57 1.88 4.29
C VAL A 100 -6.94 0.56 3.64
N VAL A 101 -7.61 0.65 2.51
CA VAL A 101 -8.16 -0.49 1.79
C VAL A 101 -7.56 -0.52 0.41
N GLU A 102 -6.81 -1.58 0.13
CA GLU A 102 -6.30 -1.82 -1.21
C GLU A 102 -7.34 -2.54 -2.04
N VAL A 103 -7.59 -1.99 -3.22
CA VAL A 103 -8.57 -2.47 -4.19
C VAL A 103 -7.87 -2.71 -5.52
N ARG A 104 -8.21 -3.81 -6.19
CA ARG A 104 -7.81 -4.07 -7.58
C ARG A 104 -8.98 -4.67 -8.32
N ASP A 105 -9.30 -4.13 -9.50
CA ASP A 105 -10.43 -4.58 -10.32
C ASP A 105 -11.75 -4.62 -9.53
N GLY A 106 -11.95 -3.63 -8.65
CA GLY A 106 -13.14 -3.52 -7.79
C GLY A 106 -13.21 -4.53 -6.63
N ARG A 107 -12.18 -5.34 -6.39
CA ARG A 107 -12.11 -6.29 -5.26
C ARG A 107 -11.12 -5.84 -4.21
N VAL A 108 -11.44 -6.09 -2.95
CA VAL A 108 -10.56 -5.80 -1.82
C VAL A 108 -9.44 -6.83 -1.76
N LEU A 109 -8.19 -6.37 -1.84
CA LEU A 109 -7.01 -7.22 -1.68
C LEU A 109 -6.52 -7.23 -0.23
N ALA A 110 -6.60 -6.08 0.43
CA ALA A 110 -6.15 -5.91 1.79
C ALA A 110 -6.92 -4.78 2.48
N ILE A 111 -7.02 -4.88 3.80
CA ILE A 111 -7.48 -3.81 4.67
C ILE A 111 -6.54 -3.73 5.86
N THR A 112 -6.13 -2.52 6.22
CA THR A 112 -5.32 -2.26 7.41
C THR A 112 -5.81 -1.01 8.11
N LYS A 113 -5.45 -0.87 9.38
CA LYS A 113 -5.58 0.36 10.14
C LYS A 113 -4.19 0.97 10.21
N THR A 114 -4.08 2.24 9.85
CA THR A 114 -2.83 2.99 10.02
C THR A 114 -3.04 4.06 11.07
N LYS A 115 -2.00 4.32 11.86
CA LYS A 115 -1.92 5.49 12.72
C LYS A 115 -0.99 6.49 12.04
N LYS A 116 -1.47 7.72 11.83
CA LYS A 116 -0.65 8.82 11.34
C LYS A 116 0.61 8.91 12.19
N TYR A 117 1.75 9.04 11.53
CA TYR A 117 2.99 9.39 12.20
C TYR A 117 2.74 10.68 12.99
N GLY A 118 2.92 10.63 14.31
CA GLY A 118 3.26 11.84 15.03
C GLY A 118 4.59 12.33 14.46
N ASP A 119 4.74 13.64 14.25
CA ASP A 119 5.92 14.24 13.65
C ASP A 119 7.18 13.69 14.36
N PRO A 120 7.97 12.80 13.72
CA PRO A 120 9.09 12.21 14.42
C PRO A 120 10.14 13.31 14.54
N ALA A 121 10.31 13.83 15.76
CA ALA A 121 11.40 14.74 16.09
C ALA A 121 12.78 14.15 15.70
N VAL A 122 12.86 12.83 15.60
CA VAL A 122 14.02 12.08 15.09
C VAL A 122 13.95 12.02 13.56
N GLY A 123 14.91 12.65 12.89
CA GLY A 123 15.05 12.61 11.43
C GLY A 123 14.72 13.92 10.72
N MET A 124 14.20 14.95 11.40
CA MET A 124 13.87 16.25 10.79
C MET A 124 15.05 16.89 10.04
N THR A 125 16.26 16.87 10.62
CA THR A 125 17.45 17.41 9.96
C THR A 125 17.81 16.62 8.70
N GLN A 126 17.73 15.30 8.75
CA GLN A 126 18.02 14.44 7.61
C GLN A 126 16.99 14.65 6.51
N GLN A 127 15.70 14.70 6.88
CA GLN A 127 14.60 14.99 5.97
C GLN A 127 14.76 16.37 5.33
N ALA A 128 15.18 17.39 6.09
CA ALA A 128 15.44 18.73 5.54
C ALA A 128 16.60 18.70 4.53
N ILE A 129 17.71 18.03 4.84
CA ILE A 129 18.84 17.89 3.91
C ILE A 129 18.40 17.16 2.63
N ALA A 130 17.75 16.01 2.76
CA ALA A 130 17.23 15.26 1.63
C ALA A 130 16.19 16.05 0.82
N PHE A 131 15.33 16.80 1.50
CA PHE A 131 14.33 17.64 0.84
C PHE A 131 14.98 18.75 0.03
N GLU A 132 15.97 19.48 0.55
CA GLU A 132 16.69 20.51 -0.21
C GLU A 132 17.34 19.93 -1.49
N GLU A 133 17.79 18.67 -1.44
CA GLU A 133 18.32 17.97 -2.61
C GLU A 133 17.26 17.64 -3.67
N VAL A 134 15.97 17.58 -3.36
CA VAL A 134 14.91 17.27 -4.34
C VAL A 134 13.89 18.39 -4.54
N ARG A 135 13.87 19.41 -3.68
CA ARG A 135 12.91 20.50 -3.71
C ARG A 135 12.89 21.21 -5.05
N GLY A 136 11.68 21.45 -5.57
CA GLY A 136 11.45 22.12 -6.85
C GLY A 136 11.82 21.29 -8.08
N LYS A 137 12.26 20.04 -7.93
CA LYS A 137 12.61 19.16 -9.04
C LYS A 137 11.40 18.39 -9.56
N THR A 138 11.39 18.14 -10.86
CA THR A 138 10.41 17.25 -11.50
C THR A 138 10.63 15.78 -11.10
N PRO A 139 9.68 14.87 -11.36
CA PRO A 139 9.84 13.44 -11.05
C PRO A 139 11.14 12.84 -11.61
N ALA A 140 11.43 13.06 -12.90
CA ALA A 140 12.63 12.55 -13.54
C ALA A 140 13.93 13.10 -12.91
N GLN A 141 13.92 14.37 -12.48
CA GLN A 141 15.06 14.97 -11.80
C GLN A 141 15.22 14.43 -10.37
N CYS A 142 14.13 14.14 -9.67
CA CYS A 142 14.17 13.46 -8.37
C CYS A 142 14.77 12.06 -8.51
N GLU A 143 14.32 11.28 -9.49
CA GLU A 143 14.88 9.95 -9.80
C GLU A 143 16.38 10.01 -10.07
N ALA A 144 16.83 10.94 -10.92
CA ALA A 144 18.25 11.14 -11.22
C ALA A 144 19.06 11.53 -9.97
N LYS A 145 18.48 12.36 -9.10
CA LYS A 145 19.17 12.87 -7.91
C LYS A 145 19.25 11.86 -6.77
N LEU A 146 18.18 11.07 -6.58
CA LEU A 146 18.13 9.95 -5.64
C LEU A 146 18.85 8.71 -6.21
N GLY A 147 19.17 8.73 -7.51
CA GLY A 147 19.89 7.68 -8.22
C GLY A 147 19.09 6.39 -8.38
N ARG A 148 17.75 6.45 -8.31
CA ARG A 148 16.86 5.28 -8.26
C ARG A 148 15.49 5.58 -8.87
N ALA A 149 14.89 4.55 -9.45
CA ALA A 149 13.49 4.58 -9.87
C ALA A 149 12.54 4.40 -8.66
N PRO A 150 11.33 4.97 -8.72
CA PRO A 150 10.35 4.79 -7.66
C PRO A 150 9.85 3.34 -7.60
N LEU A 151 9.68 2.82 -6.40
CA LEU A 151 9.01 1.54 -6.12
C LEU A 151 7.51 1.60 -6.43
N LEU A 152 6.91 2.79 -6.28
CA LEU A 152 5.49 3.00 -6.48
C LEU A 152 5.21 4.43 -6.93
N ASN A 153 4.33 4.58 -7.92
CA ASN A 153 3.85 5.86 -8.42
C ASN A 153 2.35 5.95 -8.18
N LEU A 154 1.95 6.82 -7.25
CA LEU A 154 0.56 7.00 -6.87
C LEU A 154 0.08 8.38 -7.30
N ARG A 155 -1.15 8.47 -7.77
CA ARG A 155 -1.83 9.74 -8.01
C ARG A 155 -3.03 9.86 -7.08
N SER A 156 -3.11 10.96 -6.32
CA SER A 156 -4.33 11.29 -5.59
C SER A 156 -5.45 11.54 -6.59
N VAL A 157 -6.60 10.90 -6.36
CA VAL A 157 -7.81 11.09 -7.16
C VAL A 157 -8.45 12.44 -6.85
N SER A 158 -8.34 12.94 -5.61
CA SER A 158 -8.95 14.20 -5.21
C SER A 158 -8.13 15.43 -5.62
N SER A 159 -6.81 15.39 -5.43
CA SER A 159 -5.93 16.54 -5.68
C SER A 159 -5.16 16.45 -7.00
N GLY A 160 -5.12 15.27 -7.64
CA GLY A 160 -4.31 15.03 -8.83
C GLY A 160 -2.80 14.95 -8.55
N GLN A 161 -2.36 15.19 -7.31
CA GLN A 161 -0.94 15.18 -6.93
C GLN A 161 -0.31 13.81 -7.17
N LEU A 162 0.90 13.83 -7.74
CA LEU A 162 1.73 12.64 -7.87
C LEU A 162 2.49 12.42 -6.55
N VAL A 163 2.60 11.16 -6.15
CA VAL A 163 3.35 10.71 -4.99
C VAL A 163 4.23 9.54 -5.44
N GLN A 164 5.51 9.62 -5.17
CA GLN A 164 6.48 8.59 -5.53
C GLN A 164 7.15 8.02 -4.28
N PHE A 165 7.25 6.70 -4.23
CA PHE A 165 7.94 5.97 -3.17
C PHE A 165 9.32 5.54 -3.63
N TYR A 166 10.34 5.81 -2.84
CA TYR A 166 11.71 5.39 -3.10
C TYR A 166 12.22 4.54 -1.95
N ASP A 167 13.01 3.52 -2.27
CA ASP A 167 13.79 2.77 -1.29
C ASP A 167 14.95 3.65 -0.80
N ALA A 168 14.95 3.97 0.50
CA ALA A 168 15.96 4.81 1.13
C ALA A 168 17.04 4.00 1.88
N SER A 169 16.88 2.69 2.04
CA SER A 169 17.85 1.78 2.69
C SER A 169 19.23 1.74 2.01
N LEU A 170 19.33 2.28 0.79
CA LEU A 170 20.54 2.29 -0.01
C LEU A 170 20.91 3.70 -0.48
N ILE A 171 20.21 4.73 0.00
CA ILE A 171 20.50 6.11 -0.33
C ILE A 171 21.54 6.63 0.64
N LYS A 172 22.81 6.58 0.20
CA LYS A 172 23.95 7.12 0.93
C LYS A 172 23.97 8.66 0.86
N ILE A 173 23.06 9.32 1.57
CA ILE A 173 23.27 10.72 1.95
C ILE A 173 24.24 10.69 3.14
N GLN A 174 25.40 11.34 3.02
CA GLN A 174 26.42 11.34 4.07
C GLN A 174 25.82 11.79 5.41
N GLY A 175 25.95 10.96 6.45
CA GLY A 175 25.47 11.27 7.80
C GLY A 175 23.99 10.97 8.09
N VAL A 176 23.27 10.33 7.16
CA VAL A 176 21.88 9.88 7.38
C VAL A 176 21.89 8.39 7.77
N THR A 177 21.35 8.04 8.94
CA THR A 177 21.05 6.64 9.31
C THR A 177 19.62 6.28 8.90
N ASP A 178 19.46 5.03 8.45
CA ASP A 178 18.51 4.55 7.43
C ASP A 178 17.02 4.77 7.73
N PRO A 179 16.33 5.73 7.08
CA PRO A 179 14.93 5.52 6.78
C PRO A 179 14.82 4.43 5.71
N ASP A 180 13.84 3.56 5.82
CA ASP A 180 13.62 2.52 4.82
C ASP A 180 13.05 3.11 3.52
N TYR A 181 12.29 4.21 3.60
CA TYR A 181 11.66 4.81 2.43
C TYR A 181 11.66 6.35 2.41
N TYR A 182 11.73 6.93 1.21
CA TYR A 182 11.33 8.30 0.93
C TYR A 182 10.00 8.36 0.20
N ILE A 183 9.14 9.25 0.66
CA ILE A 183 7.89 9.58 0.01
C ILE A 183 8.02 11.00 -0.53
N VAL A 184 8.05 11.14 -1.85
CA VAL A 184 8.16 12.43 -2.52
C VAL A 184 6.79 12.79 -3.09
N ARG A 185 6.29 13.98 -2.76
CA ARG A 185 5.03 14.51 -3.30
C ARG A 185 5.33 15.65 -4.25
N PHE A 186 4.52 15.70 -5.32
CA PHE A 186 4.62 16.70 -6.36
C PHE A 186 3.35 17.54 -6.36
N ASP A 187 3.54 18.86 -6.45
CA ASP A 187 2.45 19.81 -6.54
C ASP A 187 1.75 19.77 -7.91
N ALA A 188 0.80 20.68 -8.11
CA ALA A 188 0.06 20.79 -9.37
C ALA A 188 0.96 21.19 -10.57
N SER A 189 2.12 21.81 -10.33
CA SER A 189 3.10 22.17 -11.36
C SER A 189 4.03 21.00 -11.70
N GLY A 190 3.91 19.87 -11.00
CA GLY A 190 4.74 18.69 -11.22
C GLY A 190 6.15 18.82 -10.64
N VAL A 191 6.33 19.66 -9.61
CA VAL A 191 7.61 19.79 -8.90
C VAL A 191 7.50 19.30 -7.46
N CYS A 192 8.58 18.76 -6.91
CA CYS A 192 8.63 18.25 -5.56
C CYS A 192 8.44 19.39 -4.54
N ASP A 193 7.35 19.32 -3.78
CA ASP A 193 6.98 20.28 -2.73
C ASP A 193 7.09 19.70 -1.33
N LYS A 194 7.15 18.37 -1.21
CA LYS A 194 7.30 17.66 0.07
C LYS A 194 8.08 16.37 -0.08
N LEU A 195 8.97 16.12 0.87
CA LEU A 195 9.60 14.81 1.10
C LEU A 195 9.31 14.39 2.53
N GLU A 196 8.86 13.14 2.72
CA GLU A 196 8.67 12.50 4.02
C GLU A 196 9.60 11.28 4.12
N MET A 197 10.29 11.13 5.23
CA MET A 197 11.08 9.93 5.54
C MET A 197 10.24 8.97 6.36
N VAL A 198 10.27 7.69 5.99
CA VAL A 198 9.55 6.64 6.74
C VAL A 198 10.52 5.56 7.17
N ALA A 199 10.65 5.39 8.49
CA ALA A 199 11.30 4.26 9.10
C ALA A 199 10.30 3.13 9.35
N VAL A 200 10.73 1.91 9.07
CA VAL A 200 10.12 0.66 9.49
C VAL A 200 10.77 0.29 10.80
N SER A 201 10.05 0.52 11.89
CA SER A 201 10.28 -0.17 13.15
C SER A 201 10.29 -1.68 12.85
N GLY A 202 11.48 -2.26 12.75
CA GLY A 202 11.63 -3.70 12.75
C GLY A 202 10.95 -4.21 14.02
N SER A 203 9.89 -5.00 13.87
CA SER A 203 9.35 -5.79 14.97
C SER A 203 10.50 -6.64 15.50
N THR A 204 11.17 -6.16 16.54
CA THR A 204 12.12 -6.96 17.31
C THR A 204 11.30 -8.03 18.00
N LYS A 205 11.32 -9.22 17.38
CA LYS A 205 11.15 -10.56 17.94
C LYS A 205 9.90 -10.80 18.79
N GLU A 206 9.18 -11.84 18.39
CA GLU A 206 8.40 -12.71 19.28
C GLU A 206 8.96 -12.65 20.71
N ASN A 207 8.11 -12.35 21.70
CA ASN A 207 8.34 -12.87 23.04
C ASN A 207 8.39 -14.40 22.89
N PRO A 208 9.54 -15.09 23.09
CA PRO A 208 9.44 -16.43 23.58
C PRO A 208 8.88 -16.32 25.01
N MET A 209 7.95 -17.20 25.32
CA MET A 209 7.26 -17.33 26.61
C MET A 209 8.14 -17.08 27.84
#